data_AF-A0A8K0PR61-F1
#
_entry.id   AF-A0A8K0PR61-F1
#
_cell.length_a   1.000
_cell.length_b   1.000
_cell.length_c   1.000
_cell.angle_alpha   90.00
_cell.angle_beta   90.00
_cell.angle_gamma   90.00
#
_symmetry.space_group_name_H-M   'P 1'
#
loop_
_entity.id
_entity.type
_entity.pdbx_description
1 polymer ?
#
loop_
_entity_poly.entity_id
_entity_poly.type
_entity_poly.pdbx_seq_one_letter_code
_entity_poly.pdbx_strand_id
1 'polypeptide(L)'
;MASGSLSSQYPVIDGIPYFVHPQPLAKVVEPLAHSDPIPAVVLTISDAIYSVDKALTQIDRFASVDDVYSQSFAHSVILQSIIGSDSIEQLLAEFKASNHFNAVYHTSPISPANALPPGPYFLIHGNIH
;
A
#
# COMPACT_ATOMS: atom_id res chain seq x y z
N MET A 1 -4.45 -14.28 37.99
CA MET A 1 -4.73 -12.99 37.34
C MET A 1 -3.83 -12.89 36.11
N ALA A 2 -4.36 -13.24 34.93
CA ALA A 2 -3.72 -12.97 33.66
C ALA A 2 -4.84 -12.87 32.61
N SER A 3 -5.50 -11.72 32.54
CA SER A 3 -6.34 -11.38 31.38
C SER A 3 -5.41 -10.88 30.28
N GLY A 4 -4.85 -11.81 29.51
CA GLY A 4 -4.31 -11.48 28.20
C GLY A 4 -5.49 -11.31 27.26
N SER A 5 -5.97 -10.08 27.09
CA SER A 5 -6.96 -9.76 26.06
C SER A 5 -6.36 -10.16 24.71
N LEU A 6 -6.96 -11.17 24.06
CA LEU A 6 -6.74 -11.45 22.65
C LEU A 6 -7.42 -10.34 21.86
N SER A 7 -6.88 -9.13 21.88
CA SER A 7 -7.28 -8.09 20.94
C SER A 7 -6.62 -8.39 19.59
N SER A 8 -7.05 -9.46 18.95
CA SER A 8 -7.03 -9.54 17.48
C SER A 8 -8.08 -8.56 16.98
N GLN A 9 -7.80 -7.27 17.12
CA GLN A 9 -8.73 -6.21 16.74
C GLN A 9 -8.48 -5.94 15.27
N TYR A 10 -9.27 -6.60 14.42
CA TYR A 10 -9.34 -6.35 12.99
C TYR A 10 -9.39 -4.84 12.74
N PRO A 11 -8.54 -4.27 11.86
CA PRO A 11 -8.70 -2.88 11.48
C PRO A 11 -10.09 -2.67 10.91
N VAL A 12 -10.74 -1.61 11.39
CA VAL A 12 -12.03 -1.17 10.88
C VAL A 12 -11.79 0.03 10.00
N ILE A 13 -11.90 -0.14 8.69
CA ILE A 13 -11.74 0.93 7.70
C ILE A 13 -13.11 1.22 7.10
N ASP A 14 -13.53 2.49 7.12
CA ASP A 14 -14.84 2.92 6.61
C ASP A 14 -16.03 2.11 7.19
N GLY A 15 -15.89 1.67 8.45
CA GLY A 15 -16.90 0.84 9.14
C GLY A 15 -16.86 -0.65 8.79
N ILE A 16 -15.93 -1.09 7.94
CA ILE A 16 -15.76 -2.48 7.51
C ILE A 16 -14.60 -3.11 8.31
N PRO A 17 -14.81 -4.23 9.02
CA PRO A 17 -13.74 -4.96 9.69
C PRO A 17 -12.95 -5.83 8.70
N TYR A 18 -11.63 -5.74 8.73
CA TYR A 18 -10.74 -6.47 7.82
C TYR A 18 -9.94 -7.56 8.52
N PHE A 19 -9.93 -8.75 7.92
CA PHE A 19 -8.96 -9.79 8.27
C PHE A 19 -7.62 -9.47 7.61
N VAL A 20 -6.67 -9.02 8.42
CA VAL A 20 -5.30 -8.78 7.97
C VAL A 20 -4.46 -10.01 8.23
N HIS A 21 -3.68 -10.43 7.22
CA HIS A 21 -2.80 -11.56 7.36
C HIS A 21 -1.70 -11.25 8.40
N PRO A 22 -1.46 -12.13 9.39
CA PRO A 22 -0.55 -11.81 10.49
C PRO A 22 0.92 -11.72 10.08
N GLN A 23 1.28 -12.34 8.95
CA GLN A 23 2.66 -12.33 8.47
C GLN A 23 2.90 -11.11 7.57
N PRO A 24 3.98 -10.34 7.82
CA PRO A 24 4.39 -9.27 6.93
C PRO A 24 4.89 -9.85 5.61
N LEU A 25 4.41 -9.31 4.49
CA LEU A 25 4.76 -9.73 3.13
C LEU A 25 5.93 -8.94 2.56
N ALA A 26 6.01 -7.65 2.90
CA ALA A 26 7.10 -6.76 2.51
C ALA A 26 7.24 -5.60 3.50
N LYS A 27 8.21 -4.71 3.26
CA LYS A 27 8.46 -3.53 4.09
C LYS A 27 8.60 -2.28 3.22
N VAL A 28 8.03 -1.17 3.68
CA VAL A 28 8.30 0.14 3.07
C VAL A 28 9.61 0.71 3.62
N VAL A 29 10.20 1.64 2.89
CA VAL A 29 11.47 2.27 3.27
C VAL A 29 11.25 3.45 4.20
N GLU A 30 10.15 4.20 4.02
CA GLU A 30 9.84 5.34 4.87
C GLU A 30 9.54 4.92 6.33
N PRO A 31 10.00 5.70 7.32
CA PRO A 31 9.60 5.48 8.71
C PRO A 31 8.12 5.83 8.91
N LEU A 32 7.40 5.01 9.67
CA LEU A 32 6.02 5.28 10.06
C LEU A 32 5.93 5.60 11.55
N ALA A 33 5.27 6.71 11.84
CA ALA A 33 4.95 7.15 13.20
C ALA A 33 3.55 6.72 13.66
N HIS A 34 2.75 6.14 12.77
CA HIS A 34 1.37 5.74 13.05
C HIS A 34 1.30 4.33 13.63
N SER A 35 0.51 4.19 14.70
CA SER A 35 0.17 2.91 15.33
C SER A 35 -0.95 2.18 14.60
N ASP A 36 -1.80 2.92 13.89
CA ASP A 36 -3.01 2.38 13.29
C ASP A 36 -2.72 1.84 11.88
N PRO A 37 -3.39 0.74 11.46
CA PRO A 37 -3.24 0.22 10.11
C PRO A 37 -3.66 1.24 9.05
N ILE A 38 -2.80 1.45 8.05
CA ILE A 38 -3.06 2.35 6.93
C ILE A 38 -3.50 1.52 5.72
N PRO A 39 -4.74 1.68 5.21
CA PRO A 39 -5.13 1.08 3.95
C PRO A 39 -4.39 1.77 2.81
N ALA A 40 -3.77 0.98 1.92
CA ALA A 40 -3.01 1.51 0.80
C ALA A 40 -3.09 0.59 -0.41
N VAL A 41 -2.90 1.15 -1.60
CA VAL A 41 -2.76 0.36 -2.82
C VAL A 41 -1.28 0.18 -3.17
N VAL A 42 -0.85 -1.07 -3.34
CA VAL A 42 0.46 -1.38 -3.93
C VAL A 42 0.36 -1.31 -5.44
N LEU A 43 1.25 -0.56 -6.07
CA LEU A 43 1.40 -0.49 -7.52
C LEU A 43 2.83 -0.85 -7.91
N THR A 44 2.96 -1.75 -8.89
CA THR A 44 4.28 -2.07 -9.46
C THR A 44 4.62 -1.06 -10.54
N ILE A 45 5.75 -0.38 -10.37
CA ILE A 45 6.26 0.54 -11.37
C ILE A 45 6.80 -0.27 -12.54
N SER A 46 6.18 -0.03 -13.69
CA SER A 46 6.47 -0.62 -14.98
C SER A 46 5.98 0.36 -16.05
N ASP A 47 6.22 0.07 -17.33
CA ASP A 47 5.73 0.90 -18.44
C ASP A 47 4.20 1.13 -18.41
N ALA A 48 3.46 0.23 -17.75
CA ALA A 48 2.01 0.35 -17.55
C ALA A 48 1.62 1.43 -16.52
N ILE A 49 2.48 1.74 -15.54
CA ILE A 49 2.22 2.69 -14.45
C ILE A 49 3.40 3.66 -14.34
N TYR A 50 3.62 4.46 -15.38
CA TYR A 50 4.67 5.49 -15.40
C TYR A 50 4.17 6.89 -15.01
N SER A 51 2.86 7.08 -14.79
CA SER A 51 2.28 8.38 -14.46
C SER A 51 1.19 8.28 -13.39
N VAL A 52 0.92 9.41 -12.73
CA VAL A 52 -0.13 9.54 -11.70
C VAL A 52 -1.51 9.19 -12.26
N ASP A 53 -1.87 9.70 -13.45
CA ASP A 53 -3.19 9.42 -14.07
C ASP A 53 -3.42 7.94 -14.35
N LYS A 54 -2.37 7.23 -14.81
CA LYS A 54 -2.43 5.79 -15.04
C LYS A 54 -2.58 5.02 -13.73
N ALA A 55 -1.91 5.48 -12.67
CA ALA A 55 -2.08 4.91 -11.33
C ALA A 55 -3.50 5.12 -10.80
N LEU A 56 -4.07 6.32 -10.94
CA LEU A 56 -5.46 6.60 -10.54
C LEU A 56 -6.45 5.70 -11.29
N THR A 57 -6.27 5.56 -12.61
CA THR A 57 -7.10 4.66 -13.43
C THR A 57 -7.03 3.22 -12.93
N GLN A 58 -5.84 2.76 -12.52
CA GLN A 58 -5.66 1.41 -11.99
C GLN A 58 -6.29 1.25 -10.59
N ILE A 59 -6.22 2.28 -9.75
CA ILE A 59 -6.87 2.31 -8.43
C ILE A 59 -8.40 2.26 -8.58
N ASP A 60 -8.96 3.06 -9.48
CA ASP A 60 -10.39 3.04 -9.80
C ASP A 60 -10.83 1.66 -10.30
N ARG A 61 -9.96 0.99 -11.08
CA ARG A 61 -10.21 -0.38 -11.51
C ARG A 61 -10.28 -1.34 -10.31
N PHE A 62 -9.37 -1.26 -9.34
CA PHE A 62 -9.46 -2.09 -8.13
C PHE A 62 -10.76 -1.83 -7.38
N ALA A 63 -11.15 -0.57 -7.20
CA ALA A 63 -12.42 -0.21 -6.59
C ALA A 63 -13.65 -0.81 -7.29
N SER A 64 -13.56 -1.02 -8.61
CA SER A 64 -14.67 -1.59 -9.40
C SER A 64 -14.76 -3.12 -9.40
N VAL A 65 -13.68 -3.83 -9.03
CA VAL A 65 -13.61 -5.30 -9.14
C VAL A 65 -13.38 -6.03 -7.83
N ASP A 66 -12.85 -5.34 -6.82
CA ASP A 66 -12.46 -5.93 -5.54
C ASP A 66 -13.53 -5.61 -4.48
N ASP A 67 -14.19 -6.66 -3.98
CA ASP A 67 -15.24 -6.58 -2.96
C ASP A 67 -14.70 -6.24 -1.56
N VAL A 68 -13.39 -6.33 -1.38
CA VAL A 68 -12.66 -5.95 -0.16
C VAL A 68 -12.31 -4.44 -0.19
N TYR A 69 -12.36 -3.78 -1.35
CA TYR A 69 -11.94 -2.39 -1.47
C TYR A 69 -12.87 -1.40 -0.75
N SER A 70 -12.27 -0.47 0.02
CA SER A 70 -12.95 0.73 0.53
C SER A 70 -12.29 2.00 -0.01
N GLN A 71 -13.01 3.12 -0.03
CA GLN A 71 -12.50 4.38 -0.57
C GLN A 71 -11.23 4.85 0.15
N SER A 72 -11.05 4.50 1.43
CA SER A 72 -9.83 4.82 2.19
C SER A 72 -8.54 4.23 1.58
N PHE A 73 -8.61 3.13 0.82
CA PHE A 73 -7.43 2.59 0.12
C PHE A 73 -6.93 3.53 -0.98
N ALA A 74 -7.77 4.40 -1.55
CA ALA A 74 -7.38 5.35 -2.60
C ALA A 74 -6.44 6.45 -2.08
N HIS A 75 -6.43 6.71 -0.77
CA HIS A 75 -5.73 7.86 -0.21
C HIS A 75 -4.24 7.65 0.01
N SER A 76 -3.78 6.40 0.00
CA SER A 76 -2.36 6.07 0.19
C SER A 76 -1.90 5.09 -0.87
N VAL A 77 -0.69 5.31 -1.39
CA VAL A 77 -0.12 4.45 -2.42
C VAL A 77 1.28 4.00 -2.02
N ILE A 78 1.58 2.73 -2.29
CA ILE A 78 2.90 2.14 -2.12
C ILE A 78 3.44 1.82 -3.52
N LEU A 79 4.50 2.53 -3.91
CA LEU A 79 5.16 2.31 -5.17
C LEU A 79 6.23 1.21 -5.03
N GLN A 80 6.06 0.13 -5.78
CA GLN A 80 6.96 -1.01 -5.79
C GLN A 80 7.91 -0.94 -7.00
N SER A 81 9.22 -0.83 -6.74
CA SER A 81 10.26 -0.86 -7.78
C SER A 81 10.91 -2.24 -7.86
N ILE A 82 10.77 -2.91 -9.00
CA ILE A 82 11.42 -4.20 -9.25
C ILE A 82 12.75 -3.92 -9.96
N ILE A 83 13.83 -3.78 -9.18
CA ILE A 83 15.26 -3.67 -9.56
C ILE A 83 15.57 -2.88 -10.84
N GLY A 84 16.26 -1.75 -10.69
CA GLY A 84 16.95 -1.05 -11.79
C GLY A 84 16.17 0.11 -12.41
N SER A 85 15.08 0.57 -11.80
CA SER A 85 14.46 1.84 -12.22
C SER A 85 15.21 3.02 -11.58
N ASP A 86 16.17 3.60 -12.30
CA ASP A 86 16.78 4.89 -11.93
C ASP A 86 15.74 6.02 -11.79
N SER A 87 14.51 5.79 -12.25
CA SER A 87 13.39 6.72 -12.26
C SER A 87 12.48 6.68 -11.02
N ILE A 88 12.73 5.82 -10.03
CA ILE A 88 11.83 5.70 -8.86
C ILE A 88 11.74 7.00 -8.06
N GLU A 89 12.86 7.70 -7.88
CA GLU A 89 12.90 8.95 -7.11
C GLU A 89 12.10 10.06 -7.78
N GLN A 90 12.24 10.18 -9.10
CA GLN A 90 11.47 11.13 -9.90
C GLN A 90 9.97 10.82 -9.80
N LEU A 91 9.60 9.55 -9.98
CA LEU A 91 8.19 9.14 -9.92
C LEU A 91 7.61 9.35 -8.51
N LEU A 92 8.37 9.04 -7.45
CA LEU A 92 7.99 9.34 -6.08
C LEU A 92 7.75 10.84 -5.87
N ALA A 93 8.63 11.69 -6.42
CA ALA A 93 8.46 13.13 -6.34
C ALA A 93 7.20 13.61 -7.09
N GLU A 94 6.95 13.08 -8.28
CA GLU A 94 5.74 13.38 -9.07
C GLU A 94 4.46 12.97 -8.32
N PHE A 95 4.42 11.77 -7.74
CA PHE A 95 3.28 11.30 -6.96
C PHE A 95 3.06 12.16 -5.71
N LYS A 96 4.13 12.49 -4.99
CA LYS A 96 4.06 13.37 -3.80
C LYS A 96 3.58 14.78 -4.18
N ALA A 97 4.01 15.32 -5.31
CA ALA A 97 3.62 16.64 -5.79
C ALA A 97 2.17 16.71 -6.33
N SER A 98 1.60 15.57 -6.70
CA SER A 98 0.27 15.50 -7.33
C SER A 98 -0.89 15.88 -6.42
N ASN A 99 -0.71 15.81 -5.09
CA ASN A 99 -1.75 15.99 -4.06
C ASN A 99 -2.96 15.06 -4.18
N HIS A 100 -2.90 13.99 -4.99
CA HIS A 100 -3.95 12.97 -5.05
C HIS A 100 -3.89 11.98 -3.88
N PHE A 101 -2.73 11.84 -3.25
CA PHE A 101 -2.49 10.92 -2.15
C PHE A 101 -2.12 11.69 -0.89
N ASN A 102 -2.67 11.28 0.25
CA ASN A 102 -2.27 11.77 1.57
C ASN A 102 -0.87 11.26 1.93
N ALA A 103 -0.54 10.04 1.48
CA ALA A 103 0.75 9.43 1.70
C ALA A 103 1.21 8.63 0.48
N VAL A 104 2.51 8.75 0.19
CA VAL A 104 3.19 8.01 -0.88
C VAL A 104 4.40 7.34 -0.26
N TYR A 105 4.40 6.01 -0.30
CA TYR A 105 5.46 5.16 0.22
C TYR A 105 6.18 4.44 -0.92
N HIS A 106 7.34 3.86 -0.63
CA HIS A 106 7.98 2.95 -1.56
C HIS A 106 8.46 1.65 -0.91
N THR A 107 8.47 0.60 -1.72
CA THR A 107 9.10 -0.67 -1.41
C THR A 107 9.94 -1.13 -2.59
N SER A 108 11.07 -1.78 -2.30
CA SER A 108 12.01 -2.27 -3.30
C SER A 108 12.30 -3.74 -3.01
N PRO A 109 11.48 -4.67 -3.53
CA PRO A 109 11.73 -6.09 -3.36
C PRO A 109 13.12 -6.48 -3.89
N ILE A 110 13.80 -7.36 -3.15
CA ILE A 110 15.16 -7.85 -3.46
C ILE A 110 15.17 -8.69 -4.76
N SER A 111 14.02 -9.25 -5.14
CA SER A 111 13.85 -9.99 -6.39
C SER A 111 12.42 -9.84 -6.94
N PRO A 112 12.18 -10.02 -8.25
CA PRO A 112 10.84 -10.04 -8.82
C PRO A 112 9.93 -11.11 -8.21
N ALA A 113 10.49 -12.23 -7.73
CA ALA A 113 9.72 -13.29 -7.06
C ALA A 113 9.17 -12.86 -5.69
N ASN A 114 9.71 -11.79 -5.11
CA ASN A 114 9.25 -11.20 -3.85
C ASN A 114 8.37 -9.97 -4.09
N ALA A 115 8.07 -9.64 -5.35
CA ALA A 115 7.19 -8.54 -5.69
C ALA A 115 5.75 -8.89 -5.28
N LEU A 116 5.10 -7.96 -4.59
CA LEU A 116 3.69 -8.11 -4.28
C LEU A 116 2.84 -7.87 -5.53
N PRO A 117 1.76 -8.65 -5.72
CA PRO A 117 0.74 -8.32 -6.70
C PRO A 117 0.22 -6.88 -6.49
N PRO A 118 -0.10 -6.14 -7.56
CA PRO A 118 -0.79 -4.86 -7.42
C PRO A 118 -2.19 -5.04 -6.82
N GLY A 119 -2.58 -4.18 -5.88
CA GLY A 119 -3.88 -4.28 -5.22
C GLY A 119 -3.93 -3.62 -3.84
N PRO A 120 -5.04 -3.77 -3.10
CA PRO A 120 -5.19 -3.24 -1.74
C PRO A 120 -4.41 -4.05 -0.71
N TYR A 121 -3.74 -3.35 0.21
CA TYR A 121 -2.95 -3.91 1.32
C TYR A 121 -3.07 -3.04 2.58
N PHE A 122 -2.63 -3.59 3.71
CA PHE A 122 -2.49 -2.86 4.96
C PHE A 122 -1.03 -2.57 5.27
N LEU A 123 -0.74 -1.31 5.60
CA LEU A 123 0.56 -0.90 6.11
C LEU A 123 0.50 -0.78 7.63
N ILE A 124 1.23 -1.65 8.32
CA ILE A 124 1.23 -1.80 9.78
C ILE A 124 2.67 -1.76 10.28
N HIS A 125 3.03 -0.71 11.04
CA HIS A 125 4.38 -0.51 11.57
C HIS A 125 5.50 -0.63 10.51
N GLY A 126 5.24 -0.15 9.29
CA GLY A 126 6.18 -0.22 8.17
C GLY A 126 6.17 -1.52 7.37
N ASN A 127 5.36 -2.49 7.77
CA ASN A 127 5.21 -3.74 7.05
C ASN A 127 3.93 -3.74 6.22
N ILE A 128 4.00 -4.34 5.03
CA ILE A 128 2.86 -4.54 4.13
C ILE A 128 2.27 -5.91 4.44
N HIS A 129 0.98 -5.95 4.71
CA HIS A 129 0.19 -7.13 5.08
C HIS A 129 -0.98 -7.33 4.12
#